data_AF-A0A7J3KCU6-F1
#
_entry.id   AF-A0A7J3KCU6-F1
#
_cell.length_a   1.000
_cell.length_b   1.000
_cell.length_c   1.000
_cell.angle_alpha   90.00
_cell.angle_beta   90.00
_cell.angle_gamma   90.00
#
_symmetry.space_group_name_H-M   'P 1'
#
loop_
_entity.id
_entity.type
_entity.pdbx_description
1 polymer ?
#
loop_
_entity_poly.entity_id
_entity_poly.type
_entity_poly.pdbx_seq_one_letter_code
_entity_poly.pdbx_strand_id
1 'polypeptide(L)'
;MEISSGFKGILQKLISGSIKVRAVWGERMRSEILAFKKLLEERRRKVKIYASSISSKDSATFFLIREGYRRKLAIIYPSKNPLDLCTIFFSEEEGDLNGSLSYKICPCNAQNARELRRIFPYTKPAPIGLAPAIGTGDRIGMATPGHIRALRAARNAGIKVFPVLAQQSAREMKRTLRSPQEVIDDVTWAVFQESYRDGFAADADHLKTEEDVRAAFSAGFTMYTIDPSDYVDYEADNCPLHILEEKFNQLPWGILKSSKEEMIKRYVGKSFEVKDLNGRPSLKLSFSREDLLRAAVKYSSAIAHALKLKKLLDDLFKGERYDLELSVDETDAPTKPIEHLFIALELKRLKINLQSLALRFVGRFEKAIDYIGDLEEFERTFQIHALIARNFGPYKLSIHSGSDKFSLYPIMGRIAGDIIHLKTSGTSYLESLRIVARHDPSLFREIVKFSIESFEKDKASYHVSVDPTQAPPPEKVPDERLEETYLNNNEMRQILHVTFGSILSARGENGKWIFKDRIKKTLLDREEEYYKVISMHIRKHIESLWQIKD
;
A
#
# COMPACT_ATOMS: atom_id res chain seq x y z
N MET A 1 -6.01 23.30 -55.25
CA MET A 1 -6.65 22.08 -55.77
C MET A 1 -6.22 20.92 -54.88
N GLU A 2 -7.21 20.36 -54.19
CA GLU A 2 -7.30 19.04 -53.57
C GLU A 2 -6.07 18.43 -52.86
N ILE A 3 -6.00 18.67 -51.56
CA ILE A 3 -5.30 17.79 -50.62
C ILE A 3 -6.17 16.55 -50.41
N SER A 4 -5.62 15.39 -50.74
CA SER A 4 -6.34 14.12 -50.82
C SER A 4 -7.00 13.71 -49.49
N SER A 5 -8.23 13.23 -49.61
CA SER A 5 -9.11 12.75 -48.54
C SER A 5 -8.56 11.55 -47.74
N GLY A 6 -7.44 10.96 -48.15
CA GLY A 6 -6.78 9.84 -47.47
C GLY A 6 -6.05 10.20 -46.17
N PHE A 7 -5.57 11.44 -46.01
CA PHE A 7 -4.80 11.84 -44.83
C PHE A 7 -5.65 12.12 -43.59
N LYS A 8 -6.94 12.48 -43.77
CA LYS A 8 -7.89 12.65 -42.66
C LYS A 8 -8.32 11.32 -42.02
N GLY A 9 -8.34 10.22 -42.78
CA GLY A 9 -8.77 8.90 -42.30
C GLY A 9 -7.76 8.21 -41.37
N ILE A 10 -6.46 8.42 -41.60
CA ILE A 10 -5.38 7.87 -40.75
C ILE A 10 -5.28 8.62 -39.42
N LEU A 11 -5.55 9.93 -39.45
CA LEU A 11 -5.59 10.77 -38.24
C LEU A 11 -6.75 10.38 -37.29
N GLN A 12 -7.84 9.80 -37.81
CA GLN A 12 -9.00 9.42 -37.01
C GLN A 12 -8.83 8.04 -36.34
N LYS A 13 -8.10 7.11 -36.97
CA LYS A 13 -7.85 5.76 -36.42
C LYS A 13 -6.73 5.70 -35.36
N LEU A 14 -5.79 6.65 -35.35
CA LEU A 14 -4.79 6.79 -34.27
C LEU A 14 -5.33 7.47 -33.01
N ILE A 15 -6.57 8.00 -33.05
CA ILE A 15 -7.16 8.87 -32.00
C ILE A 15 -8.41 8.26 -31.34
N SER A 16 -8.95 7.14 -31.83
CA SER A 16 -10.24 6.61 -31.35
C SER A 16 -10.21 5.92 -29.97
N GLY A 17 -9.04 5.73 -29.36
CA GLY A 17 -8.93 5.12 -28.02
C GLY A 17 -9.02 6.09 -26.83
N SER A 18 -9.13 7.42 -27.04
CA SER A 18 -8.98 8.40 -25.95
C SER A 18 -9.72 9.71 -26.21
N ILE A 19 -11.03 9.63 -26.43
CA ILE A 19 -11.88 10.79 -26.80
C ILE A 19 -11.86 11.91 -25.72
N LYS A 20 -11.36 11.67 -24.50
CA LYS A 20 -11.22 12.71 -23.45
C LYS A 20 -9.87 13.43 -23.37
N VAL A 21 -8.83 13.07 -24.14
CA VAL A 21 -7.50 13.73 -24.05
C VAL A 21 -7.37 14.95 -24.98
N ARG A 22 -8.36 15.21 -25.84
CA ARG A 22 -8.31 16.26 -26.87
C ARG A 22 -8.24 17.71 -26.34
N ALA A 23 -8.49 17.98 -25.06
CA ALA A 23 -8.68 19.34 -24.54
C ALA A 23 -7.56 19.92 -23.63
N VAL A 24 -6.44 19.22 -23.38
CA VAL A 24 -5.56 19.60 -22.24
C VAL A 24 -4.21 20.23 -22.64
N TRP A 25 -3.76 20.14 -23.89
CA TRP A 25 -2.42 20.62 -24.28
C TRP A 25 -2.49 21.78 -25.27
N GLY A 26 -1.73 22.84 -25.02
CA GLY A 26 -1.52 23.91 -26.00
C GLY A 26 -0.84 23.39 -27.28
N GLU A 27 -1.12 24.03 -28.41
CA GLU A 27 -0.59 23.64 -29.73
C GLU A 27 0.93 23.54 -29.76
N ARG A 28 1.62 24.43 -29.04
CA ARG A 28 3.08 24.42 -28.88
C ARG A 28 3.59 23.07 -28.35
N MET A 29 3.14 22.62 -27.18
CA MET A 29 3.62 21.36 -26.58
C MET A 29 3.34 20.14 -27.47
N ARG A 30 2.21 20.14 -28.18
CA ARG A 30 1.89 19.08 -29.15
C ARG A 30 2.91 19.03 -30.27
N SER A 31 3.26 20.18 -30.83
CA SER A 31 4.26 20.29 -31.89
C SER A 31 5.64 19.82 -31.41
N GLU A 32 6.04 20.23 -30.21
CA GLU A 32 7.32 19.83 -29.59
C GLU A 32 7.43 18.32 -29.44
N ILE A 33 6.41 17.68 -28.86
CA ILE A 33 6.39 16.24 -28.62
C ILE A 33 6.34 15.45 -29.93
N LEU A 34 5.60 15.94 -30.93
CA LEU A 34 5.54 15.30 -32.25
C LEU A 34 6.90 15.35 -32.97
N ALA A 35 7.60 16.49 -32.90
CA ALA A 35 8.95 16.62 -33.43
C ALA A 35 9.91 15.64 -32.73
N PHE A 36 9.83 15.53 -31.40
CA PHE A 36 10.66 14.60 -30.64
C PHE A 36 10.38 13.14 -31.01
N LYS A 37 9.10 12.78 -31.14
CA LYS A 37 8.71 11.43 -31.57
C LYS A 37 9.25 11.10 -32.96
N LYS A 38 9.12 12.04 -33.90
CA LYS A 38 9.63 11.89 -35.27
C LYS A 38 11.15 11.70 -35.29
N LEU A 39 11.89 12.48 -34.51
CA LEU A 39 13.35 12.33 -34.36
C LEU A 39 13.73 10.91 -33.91
N LEU A 40 13.02 10.35 -32.92
CA LEU A 40 13.28 8.98 -32.45
C LEU A 40 12.91 7.92 -33.50
N GLU A 41 11.80 8.12 -34.22
CA GLU A 41 11.38 7.24 -35.32
C GLU A 41 12.40 7.24 -36.48
N GLU A 42 12.94 8.40 -36.84
CA GLU A 42 14.01 8.55 -37.84
C GLU A 42 15.29 7.80 -37.41
N ARG A 43 15.56 7.73 -36.10
CA ARG A 43 16.62 6.92 -35.50
C ARG A 43 16.23 5.43 -35.31
N ARG A 44 15.11 4.99 -35.89
CA ARG A 44 14.56 3.62 -35.80
C ARG A 44 14.24 3.17 -34.37
N ARG A 45 13.95 4.10 -33.47
CA ARG A 45 13.61 3.84 -32.07
C ARG A 45 12.10 3.88 -31.89
N LYS A 46 11.51 2.76 -31.47
CA LYS A 46 10.08 2.67 -31.18
C LYS A 46 9.83 3.06 -29.73
N VAL A 47 9.00 4.08 -29.53
CA VAL A 47 8.65 4.58 -28.19
C VAL A 47 7.13 4.69 -27.99
N LYS A 48 6.65 4.31 -26.80
CA LYS A 48 5.32 4.66 -26.30
C LYS A 48 5.44 5.94 -25.48
N ILE A 49 4.63 6.95 -25.78
CA ILE A 49 4.54 8.18 -24.97
C ILE A 49 3.34 8.05 -24.03
N TYR A 50 3.53 8.28 -22.74
CA TYR A 50 2.43 8.30 -21.78
C TYR A 50 1.75 9.67 -21.80
N ALA A 51 0.67 9.79 -22.56
CA ALA A 51 -0.04 11.05 -22.77
C ALA A 51 -0.39 11.79 -21.46
N SER A 52 -0.87 11.07 -20.44
CA SER A 52 -1.24 11.64 -19.15
C SER A 52 -0.07 12.26 -18.38
N SER A 53 1.18 11.87 -18.70
CA SER A 53 2.38 12.36 -18.00
C SER A 53 2.88 13.72 -18.50
N ILE A 54 2.36 14.21 -19.63
CA ILE A 54 2.79 15.46 -20.23
C ILE A 54 2.48 16.62 -19.28
N SER A 55 3.53 17.27 -18.80
CA SER A 55 3.48 18.38 -17.85
C SER A 55 4.46 19.47 -18.28
N SER A 56 4.12 20.74 -18.08
CA SER A 56 5.02 21.87 -18.34
C SER A 56 5.44 22.56 -17.05
N LYS A 57 6.68 23.06 -17.04
CA LYS A 57 7.22 23.90 -15.98
C LYS A 57 8.30 24.82 -16.57
N ASP A 58 8.16 26.12 -16.33
CA ASP A 58 9.13 27.16 -16.70
C ASP A 58 9.57 27.12 -18.18
N SER A 59 8.64 26.82 -19.09
CA SER A 59 8.87 26.64 -20.54
C SER A 59 9.57 25.34 -20.97
N ALA A 60 9.81 24.42 -20.04
CA ALA A 60 10.19 23.04 -20.34
C ALA A 60 8.97 22.11 -20.30
N THR A 61 8.97 21.10 -21.18
CA THR A 61 7.94 20.08 -21.33
C THR A 61 8.49 18.74 -20.88
N PHE A 62 7.89 18.14 -19.86
CA PHE A 62 8.27 16.86 -19.24
C PHE A 62 7.24 15.79 -19.58
N PHE A 63 7.69 14.59 -19.94
CA PHE A 63 6.81 13.46 -20.19
C PHE A 63 7.56 12.13 -20.09
N LEU A 64 6.84 11.07 -19.75
CA LEU A 64 7.40 9.73 -19.74
C LEU A 64 7.27 9.08 -21.10
N ILE A 65 8.32 8.37 -21.47
CA ILE A 65 8.36 7.45 -22.60
C ILE A 65 8.69 6.04 -22.11
N ARG A 66 8.26 5.05 -22.87
CA ARG A 66 8.73 3.67 -22.76
C ARG A 66 9.41 3.25 -24.05
N GLU A 67 10.65 2.85 -23.93
CA GLU A 67 11.47 2.28 -24.98
C GLU A 67 11.78 0.82 -24.62
N GLY A 68 11.20 -0.12 -25.36
CA GLY A 68 11.17 -1.53 -24.97
C GLY A 68 10.51 -1.73 -23.60
N TYR A 69 11.28 -2.22 -22.63
CA TYR A 69 10.84 -2.45 -21.25
C TYR A 69 11.35 -1.39 -20.25
N ARG A 70 11.99 -0.33 -20.73
CA ARG A 70 12.52 0.74 -19.87
C ARG A 70 11.66 1.99 -19.96
N ARG A 71 11.22 2.47 -18.80
CA ARG A 71 10.61 3.79 -18.64
C ARG A 71 11.72 4.84 -18.54
N LYS A 72 11.54 5.97 -19.23
CA LYS A 72 12.47 7.10 -19.23
C LYS A 72 11.68 8.41 -19.15
N LEU A 73 12.29 9.43 -18.55
CA LEU A 73 11.78 10.79 -18.55
C LEU A 73 12.39 11.53 -19.75
N ALA A 74 11.53 12.08 -20.61
CA ALA A 74 11.93 13.00 -21.66
C ALA A 74 11.63 14.43 -21.23
N ILE A 75 12.55 15.34 -21.52
CA ILE A 75 12.44 16.77 -21.22
C ILE A 75 12.77 17.52 -22.51
N ILE A 76 11.87 18.38 -22.97
CA ILE A 76 12.11 19.31 -24.09
C ILE A 76 12.17 20.72 -23.51
N TYR A 77 13.17 21.51 -23.89
CA TYR A 77 13.40 22.85 -23.35
C TYR A 77 14.04 23.78 -24.38
N PRO A 78 13.96 25.12 -24.21
CA PRO A 78 14.61 26.08 -25.10
C PRO A 78 16.13 25.90 -25.16
N SER A 79 16.73 25.87 -26.36
CA SER A 79 18.18 25.72 -26.55
C SER A 79 18.97 26.94 -26.08
N LYS A 80 18.36 28.13 -26.15
CA LYS A 80 18.94 29.39 -25.65
C LYS A 80 18.46 29.64 -24.23
N ASN A 81 19.38 29.96 -23.32
CA ASN A 81 19.15 30.09 -21.88
C ASN A 81 18.55 28.80 -21.28
N PRO A 82 19.30 27.67 -21.29
CA PRO A 82 18.83 26.45 -20.66
C PRO A 82 18.55 26.71 -19.19
N LEU A 83 17.33 26.39 -18.75
CA LEU A 83 16.89 26.62 -17.38
C LEU A 83 17.71 25.76 -16.43
N ASP A 84 18.03 26.28 -15.24
CA ASP A 84 18.66 25.51 -14.15
C ASP A 84 17.88 24.21 -13.85
N LEU A 85 16.57 24.21 -14.06
CA LEU A 85 15.70 23.04 -13.86
C LEU A 85 15.98 21.88 -14.81
N CYS A 86 16.63 22.11 -15.95
CA CYS A 86 16.99 21.07 -16.90
C CYS A 86 18.41 20.52 -16.67
N THR A 87 19.27 21.25 -15.93
CA THR A 87 20.64 20.83 -15.62
C THR A 87 20.71 19.87 -14.44
N ILE A 88 19.72 19.88 -13.55
CA ILE A 88 19.67 18.99 -12.37
C ILE A 88 19.40 17.51 -12.70
N PHE A 89 18.76 17.23 -13.83
CA PHE A 89 18.42 15.86 -14.20
C PHE A 89 19.63 15.20 -14.86
N PHE A 90 20.01 14.04 -14.32
CA PHE A 90 20.97 13.17 -14.97
C PHE A 90 20.35 12.61 -16.25
N SER A 91 21.01 12.84 -17.38
CA SER A 91 20.60 12.36 -18.70
C SER A 91 21.51 11.21 -19.15
N GLU A 92 20.95 10.29 -19.91
CA GLU A 92 21.74 9.31 -20.69
C GLU A 92 21.90 9.74 -22.15
N GLU A 93 21.10 10.71 -22.59
CA GLU A 93 21.13 11.27 -23.94
C GLU A 93 20.62 12.72 -23.90
N GLU A 94 21.30 13.61 -24.62
CA GLU A 94 20.86 14.98 -24.87
C GLU A 94 21.06 15.31 -26.36
N GLY A 95 20.28 16.25 -26.90
CA GLY A 95 20.45 16.67 -28.29
C GLY A 95 19.65 17.89 -28.68
N ASP A 96 19.95 18.39 -29.88
CA ASP A 96 19.13 19.39 -30.55
C ASP A 96 17.89 18.73 -31.18
N LEU A 97 16.73 19.35 -31.00
CA LEU A 97 15.49 18.94 -31.62
C LEU A 97 15.22 19.66 -32.94
N ASN A 98 15.52 20.96 -33.05
CA ASN A 98 15.22 21.78 -34.24
C ASN A 98 15.92 23.16 -34.30
N GLY A 99 17.04 23.35 -33.62
CA GLY A 99 17.81 24.60 -33.52
C GLY A 99 17.28 25.61 -32.50
N SER A 100 16.02 25.49 -32.09
CA SER A 100 15.38 26.35 -31.08
C SER A 100 15.07 25.62 -29.76
N LEU A 101 14.91 24.31 -29.84
CA LEU A 101 14.61 23.43 -28.72
C LEU A 101 15.65 22.33 -28.62
N SER A 102 16.00 21.97 -27.41
CA SER A 102 16.84 20.83 -27.07
C SER A 102 16.03 19.82 -26.28
N TYR A 103 16.53 18.58 -26.23
CA TYR A 103 15.91 17.52 -25.45
C TYR A 103 16.92 16.79 -24.58
N LYS A 104 16.41 16.20 -23.50
CA LYS A 104 17.09 15.22 -22.64
C LYS A 104 16.25 13.97 -22.52
N ILE A 105 16.90 12.81 -22.49
CA ILE A 105 16.33 11.54 -22.08
C ILE A 105 17.06 11.10 -20.81
N CYS A 106 16.29 10.95 -19.74
CA CYS A 106 16.76 10.71 -18.39
C CYS A 106 16.28 9.34 -17.92
N PRO A 107 17.15 8.51 -17.31
CA PRO A 107 16.71 7.25 -16.71
C PRO A 107 15.78 7.53 -15.52
N CYS A 108 14.78 6.67 -15.32
CA CYS A 108 13.91 6.71 -14.15
C CYS A 108 14.60 6.11 -12.89
N ASN A 109 15.69 6.75 -12.44
CA ASN A 109 16.46 6.35 -11.26
C ASN A 109 16.13 7.21 -10.03
N ALA A 110 16.69 6.86 -8.86
CA ALA A 110 16.43 7.55 -7.60
C ALA A 110 16.83 9.04 -7.60
N GLN A 111 17.94 9.38 -8.26
CA GLN A 111 18.39 10.77 -8.40
C GLN A 111 17.35 11.60 -9.14
N ASN A 112 16.91 11.14 -10.32
CA ASN A 112 15.92 11.86 -11.13
C ASN A 112 14.53 11.85 -10.49
N ALA A 113 14.17 10.79 -9.74
CA ALA A 113 12.92 10.75 -8.99
C ALA A 113 12.89 11.81 -7.87
N ARG A 114 14.01 12.00 -7.17
CA ARG A 114 14.15 13.07 -6.17
C ARG A 114 13.97 14.46 -6.79
N GLU A 115 14.61 14.72 -7.92
CA GLU A 115 14.45 16.00 -8.63
C GLU A 115 13.02 16.18 -9.16
N LEU A 116 12.37 15.11 -9.61
CA LEU A 116 10.97 15.14 -10.01
C LEU A 116 10.05 15.55 -8.85
N ARG A 117 10.25 14.98 -7.65
CA ARG A 117 9.51 15.35 -6.43
C ARG A 117 9.72 16.81 -6.03
N ARG A 118 10.90 17.36 -6.28
CA ARG A 118 11.22 18.78 -6.04
C ARG A 118 10.47 19.71 -6.99
N ILE A 119 10.38 19.35 -8.27
CA ILE A 119 9.75 20.19 -9.31
C ILE A 119 8.24 20.04 -9.32
N PHE A 120 7.74 18.83 -9.13
CA PHE A 120 6.34 18.46 -9.13
C PHE A 120 5.95 17.90 -7.75
N PRO A 121 5.64 18.76 -6.76
CA PRO A 121 5.36 18.33 -5.40
C PRO A 121 4.24 17.31 -5.24
N TYR A 122 3.30 17.24 -6.21
CA TYR A 122 2.24 16.21 -6.21
C TYR A 122 2.78 14.78 -6.39
N THR A 123 4.04 14.62 -6.81
CA THR A 123 4.73 13.33 -6.90
C THR A 123 5.44 12.94 -5.59
N LYS A 124 5.47 13.84 -4.59
CA LYS A 124 5.98 13.58 -3.25
C LYS A 124 4.84 13.04 -2.36
N PRO A 125 5.08 12.00 -1.54
CA PRO A 125 4.09 11.56 -0.57
C PRO A 125 3.79 12.64 0.48
N ALA A 126 2.61 12.59 1.09
CA ALA A 126 2.18 13.46 2.17
C ALA A 126 1.47 12.65 3.28
N PRO A 127 1.48 13.13 4.54
CA PRO A 127 0.66 12.55 5.60
C PRO A 127 -0.84 12.62 5.27
N ILE A 128 -1.56 11.59 5.71
CA ILE A 128 -3.01 11.37 5.58
C ILE A 128 -3.77 12.14 6.66
N GLY A 129 -3.27 12.10 7.90
CA GLY A 129 -4.06 12.43 9.09
C GLY A 129 -5.20 11.44 9.31
N LEU A 130 -6.37 11.96 9.71
CA LEU A 130 -7.54 11.16 10.11
C LEU A 130 -8.53 10.85 8.98
N ALA A 131 -8.22 11.23 7.73
CA ALA A 131 -9.07 10.88 6.59
C ALA A 131 -9.12 9.36 6.37
N PRO A 132 -10.29 8.80 5.98
CA PRO A 132 -10.40 7.40 5.63
C PRO A 132 -9.46 7.09 4.46
N ALA A 133 -8.79 5.94 4.53
CA ALA A 133 -7.69 5.65 3.63
C ALA A 133 -7.70 4.21 3.14
N ILE A 134 -7.10 4.00 1.97
CA ILE A 134 -6.83 2.68 1.43
C ILE A 134 -5.35 2.52 1.08
N GLY A 135 -4.75 1.52 1.69
CA GLY A 135 -3.45 0.98 1.38
C GLY A 135 -3.48 0.12 0.14
N THR A 136 -2.69 0.47 -0.88
CA THR A 136 -2.59 -0.28 -2.13
C THR A 136 -1.17 -0.79 -2.34
N GLY A 137 -0.75 -1.73 -1.49
CA GLY A 137 0.59 -2.29 -1.57
C GLY A 137 0.87 -2.97 -2.90
N ASP A 138 2.12 -2.86 -3.33
CA ASP A 138 2.61 -3.39 -4.61
C ASP A 138 3.98 -4.03 -4.43
N ARG A 139 4.00 -5.36 -4.51
CA ARG A 139 5.20 -6.19 -4.33
C ARG A 139 6.09 -6.24 -5.58
N ILE A 140 5.57 -5.86 -6.74
CA ILE A 140 6.28 -5.93 -8.04
C ILE A 140 6.84 -4.56 -8.45
N GLY A 141 6.14 -3.47 -8.09
CA GLY A 141 6.48 -2.08 -8.42
C GLY A 141 5.87 -1.59 -9.74
N MET A 142 4.73 -2.16 -10.17
CA MET A 142 4.10 -1.83 -11.44
C MET A 142 2.56 -1.64 -11.38
N ALA A 143 1.92 -1.92 -10.26
CA ALA A 143 0.45 -1.89 -10.10
C ALA A 143 -0.11 -0.47 -9.90
N THR A 144 0.70 0.47 -9.40
CA THR A 144 0.26 1.81 -8.99
C THR A 144 -0.57 2.57 -10.03
N PRO A 145 -0.29 2.52 -11.35
CA PRO A 145 -1.17 3.15 -12.35
C PRO A 145 -2.60 2.57 -12.35
N GLY A 146 -2.75 1.25 -12.15
CA GLY A 146 -4.04 0.61 -11.97
C GLY A 146 -4.72 1.02 -10.67
N HIS A 147 -3.96 1.15 -9.57
CA HIS A 147 -4.48 1.67 -8.29
C HIS A 147 -5.03 3.10 -8.45
N ILE A 148 -4.28 3.99 -9.10
CA ILE A 148 -4.71 5.37 -9.40
C ILE A 148 -6.01 5.39 -10.21
N ARG A 149 -6.14 4.50 -11.21
CA ARG A 149 -7.36 4.40 -12.02
C ARG A 149 -8.56 3.95 -11.18
N ALA A 150 -8.39 3.01 -10.23
CA ALA A 150 -9.44 2.62 -9.30
C ALA A 150 -9.90 3.81 -8.42
N LEU A 151 -8.95 4.55 -7.85
CA LEU A 151 -9.22 5.71 -7.00
C LEU A 151 -9.93 6.82 -7.76
N ARG A 152 -9.54 7.08 -9.00
CA ARG A 152 -10.23 8.04 -9.88
C ARG A 152 -11.66 7.60 -10.17
N ALA A 153 -11.87 6.32 -10.47
CA ALA A 153 -13.21 5.79 -10.72
C ALA A 153 -14.10 5.93 -9.48
N ALA A 154 -13.59 5.57 -8.30
CA ALA A 154 -14.29 5.75 -7.03
C ALA A 154 -14.60 7.22 -6.74
N ARG A 155 -13.64 8.12 -6.95
CA ARG A 155 -13.83 9.57 -6.79
C ARG A 155 -14.92 10.11 -7.73
N ASN A 156 -14.91 9.68 -8.99
CA ASN A 156 -15.95 10.05 -9.96
C ASN A 156 -17.33 9.52 -9.58
N ALA A 157 -17.38 8.40 -8.86
CA ALA A 157 -18.63 7.89 -8.30
C ALA A 157 -19.09 8.70 -7.08
N GLY A 158 -18.21 9.47 -6.42
CA GLY A 158 -18.52 10.26 -5.23
C GLY A 158 -17.83 9.77 -3.95
N ILE A 159 -17.07 8.67 -4.03
CA ILE A 159 -16.37 8.07 -2.89
C ILE A 159 -15.03 8.80 -2.67
N LYS A 160 -14.83 9.36 -1.48
CA LYS A 160 -13.61 10.07 -1.10
C LYS A 160 -12.79 9.26 -0.09
N VAL A 161 -11.75 8.61 -0.58
CA VAL A 161 -10.77 7.90 0.25
C VAL A 161 -9.36 8.32 -0.13
N PHE A 162 -8.50 8.50 0.87
CA PHE A 162 -7.12 8.93 0.65
C PHE A 162 -6.24 7.73 0.31
N PRO A 163 -5.41 7.79 -0.74
CA PRO A 163 -4.63 6.63 -1.14
C PRO A 163 -3.27 6.58 -0.46
N VAL A 164 -2.91 5.40 0.04
CA VAL A 164 -1.55 5.07 0.46
C VAL A 164 -0.95 4.20 -0.64
N LEU A 165 -0.40 4.88 -1.67
CA LEU A 165 0.08 4.23 -2.89
C LEU A 165 1.42 3.52 -2.70
N ALA A 166 2.27 4.04 -1.82
CA ALA A 166 3.56 3.44 -1.49
C ALA A 166 3.43 2.70 -0.16
N GLN A 167 3.02 1.44 -0.21
CA GLN A 167 2.90 0.61 0.99
C GLN A 167 3.61 -0.73 0.78
N GLN A 168 4.59 -1.01 1.63
CA GLN A 168 5.17 -2.34 1.79
C GLN A 168 5.70 -2.51 3.21
N SER A 169 5.57 -3.71 3.73
CA SER A 169 6.19 -4.07 5.00
C SER A 169 7.70 -4.32 4.87
N ALA A 170 8.45 -4.13 5.96
CA ALA A 170 9.87 -4.49 6.02
C ALA A 170 10.11 -5.97 5.60
N ARG A 171 9.20 -6.86 6.03
CA ARG A 171 9.15 -8.27 5.63
C ARG A 171 8.98 -8.45 4.12
N GLU A 172 8.07 -7.73 3.48
CA GLU A 172 7.84 -7.81 2.03
C GLU A 172 9.02 -7.27 1.23
N MET A 173 9.61 -6.15 1.66
CA MET A 173 10.80 -5.58 1.02
C MET A 173 11.98 -6.56 1.07
N LYS A 174 12.26 -7.16 2.24
CA LYS A 174 13.28 -8.21 2.40
C LYS A 174 13.01 -9.42 1.49
N ARG A 175 11.77 -9.91 1.43
CA ARG A 175 11.39 -11.08 0.62
C ARG A 175 11.44 -10.83 -0.89
N THR A 176 11.15 -9.60 -1.32
CA THR A 176 11.16 -9.23 -2.75
C THR A 176 12.51 -8.69 -3.22
N LEU A 177 13.48 -8.59 -2.28
CA LEU A 177 14.77 -7.97 -2.48
C LEU A 177 14.63 -6.56 -3.07
N ARG A 178 13.72 -5.78 -2.48
CA ARG A 178 13.47 -4.37 -2.78
C ARG A 178 13.88 -3.51 -1.60
N SER A 179 14.31 -2.30 -1.91
CA SER A 179 14.64 -1.27 -0.93
C SER A 179 13.45 -0.31 -0.71
N PRO A 180 13.39 0.38 0.45
CA PRO A 180 12.43 1.47 0.68
C PRO A 180 12.47 2.54 -0.42
N GLN A 181 13.65 2.84 -0.97
CA GLN A 181 13.83 3.81 -2.04
C GLN A 181 13.12 3.39 -3.34
N GLU A 182 13.24 2.12 -3.74
CA GLU A 182 12.54 1.60 -4.93
C GLU A 182 11.01 1.71 -4.79
N VAL A 183 10.47 1.48 -3.58
CA VAL A 183 9.03 1.61 -3.32
C VAL A 183 8.54 3.03 -3.56
N ILE A 184 9.26 4.04 -3.03
CA ILE A 184 8.90 5.45 -3.21
C ILE A 184 9.08 5.89 -4.67
N ASP A 185 10.14 5.45 -5.34
CA ASP A 185 10.43 5.86 -6.71
C ASP A 185 9.44 5.25 -7.72
N ASP A 186 9.08 3.97 -7.57
CA ASP A 186 8.07 3.33 -8.43
C ASP A 186 6.75 4.10 -8.40
N VAL A 187 6.32 4.52 -7.20
CA VAL A 187 5.09 5.32 -7.02
C VAL A 187 5.26 6.74 -7.54
N THR A 188 6.40 7.38 -7.32
CA THR A 188 6.73 8.72 -7.85
C THR A 188 6.54 8.73 -9.37
N TRP A 189 7.12 7.75 -10.07
CA TRP A 189 7.00 7.63 -11.52
C TRP A 189 5.58 7.29 -11.97
N ALA A 190 4.86 6.45 -11.24
CA ALA A 190 3.47 6.09 -11.58
C ALA A 190 2.50 7.28 -11.40
N VAL A 191 2.66 8.05 -10.33
CA VAL A 191 1.88 9.27 -10.06
C VAL A 191 2.12 10.32 -11.14
N PHE A 192 3.38 10.48 -11.56
CA PHE A 192 3.70 11.33 -12.70
C PHE A 192 3.14 10.78 -14.02
N GLN A 193 3.25 9.46 -14.27
CA GLN A 193 2.72 8.78 -15.46
C GLN A 193 1.24 9.04 -15.67
N GLU A 194 0.47 8.91 -14.59
CA GLU A 194 -0.97 9.07 -14.61
C GLU A 194 -1.40 10.53 -14.40
N SER A 195 -0.48 11.47 -14.10
CA SER A 195 -0.77 12.84 -13.61
C SER A 195 -1.80 12.85 -12.48
N TYR A 196 -1.57 12.02 -11.47
CA TYR A 196 -2.42 12.00 -10.27
C TYR A 196 -1.98 13.12 -9.33
N ARG A 197 -2.88 14.08 -9.05
CA ARG A 197 -2.54 15.33 -8.35
C ARG A 197 -3.30 15.51 -7.02
N ASP A 198 -4.11 14.53 -6.65
CA ASP A 198 -4.98 14.60 -5.46
C ASP A 198 -4.24 14.28 -4.15
N GLY A 199 -2.94 13.96 -4.22
CA GLY A 199 -2.11 13.59 -3.08
C GLY A 199 -2.18 12.09 -2.76
N PHE A 200 -1.11 11.57 -2.15
CA PHE A 200 -1.01 10.19 -1.70
C PHE A 200 -0.04 10.08 -0.52
N ALA A 201 -0.13 9.02 0.25
CA ALA A 201 0.79 8.72 1.35
C ALA A 201 1.71 7.54 1.03
N ALA A 202 2.78 7.45 1.83
CA ALA A 202 3.70 6.33 1.84
C ALA A 202 3.78 5.72 3.25
N ASP A 203 3.36 4.47 3.40
CA ASP A 203 3.34 3.71 4.66
C ASP A 203 4.43 2.65 4.69
N ALA A 204 5.36 2.82 5.64
CA ALA A 204 6.38 1.85 5.98
C ALA A 204 5.75 0.89 6.98
N ASP A 205 5.31 -0.26 6.46
CA ASP A 205 4.40 -1.15 7.17
C ASP A 205 5.17 -2.15 8.07
N HIS A 206 4.55 -2.58 9.17
CA HIS A 206 5.12 -3.54 10.13
C HIS A 206 6.60 -3.31 10.52
N LEU A 207 6.95 -2.09 10.94
CA LEU A 207 8.29 -1.75 11.41
C LEU A 207 8.51 -2.23 12.85
N LYS A 208 9.59 -3.00 13.04
CA LYS A 208 9.97 -3.53 14.36
C LYS A 208 11.22 -2.84 14.94
N THR A 209 12.13 -2.37 14.08
CA THR A 209 13.47 -1.91 14.48
C THR A 209 13.73 -0.43 14.17
N GLU A 210 14.69 0.18 14.86
CA GLU A 210 15.15 1.54 14.55
C GLU A 210 15.83 1.65 13.18
N GLU A 211 16.50 0.58 12.74
CA GLU A 211 17.17 0.54 11.44
C GLU A 211 16.15 0.68 10.31
N ASP A 212 15.07 -0.12 10.37
CA ASP A 212 14.00 -0.05 9.38
C ASP A 212 13.32 1.33 9.37
N VAL A 213 13.12 1.93 10.56
CA VAL A 213 12.59 3.30 10.70
C VAL A 213 13.50 4.33 10.00
N ARG A 214 14.81 4.27 10.23
CA ARG A 214 15.78 5.18 9.60
C ARG A 214 15.85 4.99 8.09
N ALA A 215 15.79 3.75 7.61
CA ALA A 215 15.77 3.44 6.19
C ALA A 215 14.50 3.98 5.50
N ALA A 216 13.33 3.79 6.11
CA ALA A 216 12.06 4.33 5.64
C ALA A 216 12.04 5.87 5.65
N PHE A 217 12.52 6.50 6.72
CA PHE A 217 12.67 7.96 6.79
C PHE A 217 13.56 8.51 5.68
N SER A 218 14.72 7.88 5.46
CA SER A 218 15.66 8.31 4.42
C SER A 218 15.08 8.23 3.01
N ALA A 219 14.20 7.26 2.74
CA ALA A 219 13.51 7.12 1.46
C ALA A 219 12.36 8.12 1.26
N GLY A 220 11.81 8.69 2.34
CA GLY A 220 10.74 9.68 2.31
C GLY A 220 9.32 9.12 2.57
N PHE A 221 9.21 8.06 3.37
CA PHE A 221 7.91 7.60 3.88
C PHE A 221 7.26 8.65 4.79
N THR A 222 5.93 8.69 4.82
CA THR A 222 5.14 9.69 5.57
C THR A 222 4.22 9.08 6.62
N MET A 223 4.10 7.77 6.63
CA MET A 223 3.34 6.98 7.59
C MET A 223 4.22 5.82 8.07
N TYR A 224 4.16 5.55 9.37
CA TYR A 224 4.96 4.53 10.04
C TYR A 224 4.05 3.63 10.85
N THR A 225 3.98 2.36 10.46
CA THR A 225 3.22 1.35 11.19
C THR A 225 4.17 0.58 12.09
N ILE A 226 4.13 0.88 13.39
CA ILE A 226 4.92 0.18 14.39
C ILE A 226 4.24 -1.14 14.73
N ASP A 227 5.01 -2.21 14.62
CA ASP A 227 4.63 -3.56 15.02
C ASP A 227 5.46 -3.98 16.25
N PRO A 228 4.90 -3.84 17.47
CA PRO A 228 5.55 -4.27 18.69
C PRO A 228 5.16 -5.71 19.09
N SER A 229 4.70 -6.56 18.16
CA SER A 229 4.23 -7.92 18.44
C SER A 229 5.24 -8.78 19.23
N ASP A 230 6.55 -8.57 19.02
CA ASP A 230 7.61 -9.28 19.76
C ASP A 230 7.65 -8.92 21.26
N TYR A 231 6.96 -7.84 21.66
CA TYR A 231 6.89 -7.33 23.03
C TYR A 231 5.49 -7.50 23.65
N VAL A 232 4.58 -8.19 22.97
CA VAL A 232 3.25 -8.56 23.51
C VAL A 232 3.39 -9.88 24.27
N ASP A 233 2.94 -9.92 25.52
CA ASP A 233 2.95 -11.14 26.34
C ASP A 233 1.65 -11.93 26.13
N TYR A 234 1.65 -12.85 25.17
CA TYR A 234 0.48 -13.66 24.81
C TYR A 234 -0.01 -14.56 25.95
N GLU A 235 0.89 -14.96 26.86
CA GLU A 235 0.56 -15.82 28.00
C GLU A 235 -0.26 -15.08 29.07
N ALA A 236 -0.34 -13.75 29.00
CA ALA A 236 -1.11 -12.92 29.93
C ALA A 236 -2.60 -13.27 29.97
N ASP A 237 -3.16 -13.80 28.87
CA ASP A 237 -4.57 -14.21 28.83
C ASP A 237 -4.87 -15.45 29.66
N ASN A 238 -3.89 -16.36 29.80
CA ASN A 238 -4.11 -17.70 30.36
C ASN A 238 -3.35 -17.95 31.67
N CYS A 239 -2.32 -17.16 31.98
CA CYS A 239 -1.53 -17.41 33.18
C CYS A 239 -2.32 -17.13 34.48
N PRO A 240 -1.99 -17.84 35.58
CA PRO A 240 -2.59 -17.64 36.89
C PRO A 240 -2.36 -16.24 37.45
N LEU A 241 -3.26 -15.77 38.31
CA LEU A 241 -3.21 -14.41 38.88
C LEU A 241 -1.89 -14.08 39.60
N HIS A 242 -1.30 -15.03 40.34
CA HIS A 242 -0.03 -14.78 41.04
C HIS A 242 1.13 -14.52 40.05
N ILE A 243 1.18 -15.25 38.93
CA ILE A 243 2.16 -15.01 37.85
C ILE A 243 1.92 -13.66 37.18
N LEU A 244 0.65 -13.27 36.97
CA LEU A 244 0.32 -11.92 36.48
C LEU A 244 0.83 -10.83 37.41
N GLU A 245 0.68 -11.00 38.73
CA GLU A 245 1.18 -10.01 39.69
C GLU A 245 2.71 -9.90 39.67
N GLU A 246 3.42 -11.02 39.54
CA GLU A 246 4.88 -11.03 39.38
C GLU A 246 5.31 -10.30 38.10
N LYS A 247 4.72 -10.65 36.96
CA LYS A 247 4.98 -9.98 35.68
C LYS A 247 4.63 -8.50 35.72
N PHE A 248 3.51 -8.15 36.36
CA PHE A 248 3.10 -6.76 36.53
C PHE A 248 4.12 -5.96 37.35
N ASN A 249 4.71 -6.55 38.39
CA ASN A 249 5.77 -5.90 39.17
C ASN A 249 7.04 -5.63 38.33
N GLN A 250 7.29 -6.45 37.29
CA GLN A 250 8.46 -6.37 36.42
C GLN A 250 8.25 -5.52 35.16
N LEU A 251 7.08 -4.91 34.98
CA LEU A 251 6.83 -4.02 33.85
C LEU A 251 7.86 -2.88 33.77
N PRO A 252 8.15 -2.34 32.58
CA PRO A 252 9.16 -1.31 32.39
C PRO A 252 8.69 0.08 32.87
N TRP A 253 8.41 0.19 34.18
CA TRP A 253 7.81 1.35 34.84
C TRP A 253 8.54 2.67 34.55
N GLY A 254 9.88 2.64 34.49
CA GLY A 254 10.69 3.80 34.14
C GLY A 254 10.41 4.34 32.73
N ILE A 255 10.29 3.46 31.73
CA ILE A 255 9.96 3.85 30.35
C ILE A 255 8.51 4.32 30.28
N LEU A 256 7.62 3.62 30.99
CA LEU A 256 6.19 3.95 31.07
C LEU A 256 5.92 5.23 31.87
N LYS A 257 6.90 5.82 32.56
CA LYS A 257 6.72 7.03 33.38
C LYS A 257 5.50 6.90 34.32
N SER A 258 5.43 5.80 35.05
CA SER A 258 4.33 5.46 35.97
C SER A 258 4.85 4.49 37.02
N SER A 259 4.10 4.29 38.11
CA SER A 259 4.27 3.15 39.03
C SER A 259 3.09 2.17 38.98
N LYS A 260 3.27 1.01 39.64
CA LYS A 260 2.24 0.02 39.92
C LYS A 260 1.02 0.64 40.60
N GLU A 261 1.25 1.39 41.67
CA GLU A 261 0.21 2.00 42.51
C GLU A 261 -0.57 3.04 41.70
N GLU A 262 0.13 3.86 40.92
CA GLU A 262 -0.50 4.86 40.06
C GLU A 262 -1.38 4.23 38.99
N MET A 263 -0.90 3.17 38.31
CA MET A 263 -1.70 2.48 37.30
C MET A 263 -2.95 1.84 37.94
N ILE A 264 -2.81 1.12 39.06
CA ILE A 264 -3.95 0.57 39.79
C ILE A 264 -4.97 1.67 40.12
N LYS A 265 -4.52 2.82 40.65
CA LYS A 265 -5.38 3.95 41.01
C LYS A 265 -6.10 4.57 39.79
N ARG A 266 -5.48 4.56 38.61
CA ARG A 266 -6.07 5.08 37.37
C ARG A 266 -7.20 4.21 36.81
N TYR A 267 -7.15 2.89 37.04
CA TYR A 267 -8.04 1.95 36.35
C TYR A 267 -8.99 1.19 37.28
N VAL A 268 -8.49 0.62 38.38
CA VAL A 268 -9.31 -0.27 39.22
C VAL A 268 -10.42 0.51 39.91
N GLY A 269 -11.65 0.00 39.77
CA GLY A 269 -12.86 0.65 40.31
C GLY A 269 -13.24 1.95 39.59
N LYS A 270 -12.53 2.33 38.53
CA LYS A 270 -12.94 3.40 37.62
C LYS A 270 -13.86 2.85 36.55
N SER A 271 -14.68 3.74 36.02
CA SER A 271 -15.54 3.41 34.90
C SER A 271 -15.49 4.46 33.82
N PHE A 272 -15.50 3.98 32.59
CA PHE A 272 -15.29 4.73 31.37
C PHE A 272 -16.56 4.61 30.53
N GLU A 273 -17.25 5.72 30.37
CA GLU A 273 -18.44 5.80 29.54
C GLU A 273 -18.03 5.89 28.06
N VAL A 274 -18.60 4.99 27.26
CA VAL A 274 -18.49 4.99 25.80
C VAL A 274 -19.81 5.53 25.27
N LYS A 275 -19.74 6.66 24.56
CA LYS A 275 -20.91 7.30 23.95
C LYS A 275 -21.13 6.81 22.52
N ASP A 276 -22.40 6.74 22.10
CA ASP A 276 -22.79 6.50 20.71
C ASP A 276 -22.46 7.71 19.81
N LEU A 277 -22.82 7.60 18.53
CA LEU A 277 -22.60 8.66 17.53
C LEU A 277 -23.41 9.95 17.81
N ASN A 278 -24.46 9.88 18.63
CA ASN A 278 -25.27 11.02 19.05
C ASN A 278 -24.83 11.60 20.42
N GLY A 279 -23.72 11.09 20.98
CA GLY A 279 -23.21 11.52 22.28
C GLY A 279 -23.99 10.97 23.48
N ARG A 280 -24.88 9.99 23.28
CA ARG A 280 -25.63 9.33 24.35
C ARG A 280 -24.82 8.18 24.94
N PRO A 281 -24.90 7.89 26.25
CA PRO A 281 -24.25 6.73 26.83
C PRO A 281 -24.69 5.45 26.13
N SER A 282 -23.73 4.66 25.63
CA SER A 282 -23.99 3.40 24.92
C SER A 282 -23.50 2.19 25.71
N LEU A 283 -22.31 2.30 26.29
CA LEU A 283 -21.64 1.23 27.01
C LEU A 283 -20.83 1.82 28.16
N LYS A 284 -20.70 1.07 29.24
CA LYS A 284 -19.87 1.41 30.38
C LYS A 284 -18.81 0.32 30.55
N LEU A 285 -17.53 0.69 30.42
CA LEU A 285 -16.40 -0.20 30.63
C LEU A 285 -15.80 0.04 32.03
N SER A 286 -15.40 -1.01 32.71
CA SER A 286 -14.75 -0.92 34.02
C SER A 286 -13.68 -1.99 34.14
N PHE A 287 -12.58 -1.66 34.81
CA PHE A 287 -11.51 -2.62 35.05
C PHE A 287 -11.69 -3.23 36.43
N SER A 288 -11.85 -4.56 36.48
CA SER A 288 -11.48 -5.30 37.69
C SER A 288 -9.95 -5.26 37.86
N ARG A 289 -9.47 -5.69 39.03
CA ARG A 289 -8.03 -5.84 39.25
C ARG A 289 -7.40 -6.81 38.25
N GLU A 290 -8.06 -7.93 38.00
CA GLU A 290 -7.56 -8.95 37.08
C GLU A 290 -7.54 -8.44 35.63
N ASP A 291 -8.62 -7.76 35.18
CA ASP A 291 -8.67 -7.19 33.82
C ASP A 291 -7.49 -6.23 33.58
N LEU A 292 -7.19 -5.38 34.56
CA LEU A 292 -6.06 -4.47 34.49
C LEU A 292 -4.74 -5.23 34.39
N LEU A 293 -4.52 -6.23 35.26
CA LEU A 293 -3.27 -6.99 35.27
C LEU A 293 -3.05 -7.70 33.93
N ARG A 294 -4.09 -8.34 33.37
CA ARG A 294 -4.02 -9.00 32.06
C ARG A 294 -3.68 -8.00 30.95
N ALA A 295 -4.43 -6.91 30.84
CA ALA A 295 -4.18 -5.90 29.81
C ALA A 295 -2.78 -5.25 29.96
N ALA A 296 -2.38 -4.92 31.19
CA ALA A 296 -1.11 -4.28 31.46
C ALA A 296 0.08 -5.20 31.20
N VAL A 297 0.04 -6.46 31.67
CA VAL A 297 1.10 -7.44 31.40
C VAL A 297 1.21 -7.71 29.90
N LYS A 298 0.08 -7.87 29.21
CA LYS A 298 0.02 -8.15 27.78
C LYS A 298 0.62 -7.03 26.93
N TYR A 299 0.30 -5.76 27.22
CA TYR A 299 0.57 -4.66 26.28
C TYR A 299 1.59 -3.61 26.75
N SER A 300 1.95 -3.53 28.03
CA SER A 300 2.77 -2.40 28.52
C SER A 300 4.19 -2.41 27.93
N SER A 301 4.79 -3.58 27.74
CA SER A 301 6.11 -3.70 27.08
C SER A 301 6.04 -3.29 25.61
N ALA A 302 4.97 -3.67 24.90
CA ALA A 302 4.71 -3.23 23.53
C ALA A 302 4.52 -1.71 23.43
N ILE A 303 3.79 -1.11 24.36
CA ILE A 303 3.60 0.36 24.45
C ILE A 303 4.94 1.06 24.75
N ALA A 304 5.77 0.49 25.62
CA ALA A 304 7.11 1.02 25.91
C ALA A 304 8.02 1.00 24.68
N HIS A 305 7.97 -0.07 23.87
CA HIS A 305 8.68 -0.14 22.60
C HIS A 305 8.15 0.87 21.57
N ALA A 306 6.83 0.99 21.44
CA ALA A 306 6.22 1.99 20.57
C ALA A 306 6.63 3.42 20.96
N LEU A 307 6.72 3.73 22.26
CA LEU A 307 7.22 5.01 22.76
C LEU A 307 8.67 5.27 22.34
N LYS A 308 9.52 4.23 22.35
CA LYS A 308 10.91 4.34 21.93
C LYS A 308 11.02 4.72 20.44
N LEU A 309 10.33 3.99 19.57
CA LEU A 309 10.33 4.26 18.13
C LEU A 309 9.65 5.60 17.79
N LYS A 310 8.62 5.98 18.56
CA LYS A 310 7.99 7.30 18.45
C LYS A 310 8.97 8.44 18.72
N LYS A 311 9.77 8.35 19.79
CA LYS A 311 10.81 9.37 20.08
C LYS A 311 11.82 9.48 18.94
N LEU A 312 12.26 8.34 18.39
CA LEU A 312 13.13 8.35 17.22
C LEU A 312 12.49 9.08 16.03
N LEU A 313 11.22 8.81 15.73
CA LEU A 313 10.51 9.51 14.66
C LEU A 313 10.40 11.01 14.92
N ASP A 314 10.10 11.43 16.14
CA ASP A 314 10.07 12.86 16.51
C ASP A 314 11.43 13.55 16.27
N ASP A 315 12.52 12.88 16.64
CA ASP A 315 13.88 13.39 16.44
C ASP A 315 14.25 13.47 14.94
N LEU A 316 13.80 12.50 14.14
CA LEU A 316 14.04 12.48 12.70
C LEU A 316 13.25 13.57 11.96
N PHE A 317 11.96 13.72 12.27
CA PHE A 317 11.08 14.69 11.61
C PHE A 317 11.26 16.13 12.10
N LYS A 318 11.87 16.37 13.27
CA LYS A 318 12.18 17.71 13.79
C LYS A 318 10.97 18.67 13.77
N GLY A 319 9.80 18.15 14.10
CA GLY A 319 8.53 18.89 14.13
C GLY A 319 7.74 18.88 12.83
N GLU A 320 8.27 18.30 11.74
CA GLU A 320 7.47 17.98 10.56
C GLU A 320 6.41 16.90 10.86
N ARG A 321 5.33 16.89 10.08
CA ARG A 321 4.21 15.96 10.28
C ARG A 321 4.50 14.61 9.63
N TYR A 322 4.11 13.55 10.33
CA TYR A 322 4.00 12.18 9.84
C TYR A 322 2.79 11.51 10.50
N ASP A 323 2.34 10.42 9.91
CA ASP A 323 1.31 9.57 10.51
C ASP A 323 1.94 8.41 11.26
N LEU A 324 1.39 8.10 12.43
CA LEU A 324 1.78 6.97 13.25
C LEU A 324 0.63 5.98 13.37
N GLU A 325 0.91 4.73 13.07
CA GLU A 325 0.03 3.61 13.34
C GLU A 325 0.69 2.65 14.32
N LEU A 326 -0.11 2.09 15.23
CA LEU A 326 0.29 0.99 16.08
C LEU A 326 -0.47 -0.27 15.66
N SER A 327 0.24 -1.38 15.50
CA SER A 327 -0.35 -2.65 15.09
C SER A 327 -0.34 -3.66 16.22
N VAL A 328 -1.50 -4.15 16.65
CA VAL A 328 -1.64 -5.27 17.60
C VAL A 328 -2.56 -6.36 17.02
N ASP A 329 -2.49 -6.55 15.70
CA ASP A 329 -3.31 -7.48 14.92
C ASP A 329 -2.69 -8.87 14.73
N GLU A 330 -1.38 -9.01 14.97
CA GLU A 330 -0.66 -10.30 14.88
C GLU A 330 -0.79 -11.15 16.16
N THR A 331 -1.75 -10.85 17.04
CA THR A 331 -1.99 -11.60 18.28
C THR A 331 -2.87 -12.84 18.06
N ASP A 332 -2.62 -13.92 18.80
CA ASP A 332 -3.42 -15.15 18.70
C ASP A 332 -4.89 -14.93 19.10
N ALA A 333 -5.10 -14.29 20.25
CA ALA A 333 -6.43 -13.96 20.76
C ALA A 333 -6.92 -12.60 20.22
N PRO A 334 -8.23 -12.45 19.92
CA PRO A 334 -8.83 -11.16 19.61
C PRO A 334 -8.60 -10.12 20.72
N THR A 335 -8.39 -8.87 20.33
CA THR A 335 -8.25 -7.77 21.27
C THR A 335 -9.60 -7.49 21.93
N LYS A 336 -9.67 -7.64 23.26
CA LYS A 336 -10.89 -7.36 24.03
C LYS A 336 -11.17 -5.84 24.06
N PRO A 337 -12.44 -5.40 24.17
CA PRO A 337 -12.76 -3.98 24.32
C PRO A 337 -12.02 -3.27 25.46
N ILE A 338 -11.83 -3.97 26.60
CA ILE A 338 -11.12 -3.43 27.75
C ILE A 338 -9.62 -3.26 27.50
N GLU A 339 -9.02 -4.14 26.68
CA GLU A 339 -7.63 -4.06 26.24
C GLU A 339 -7.46 -2.89 25.24
N HIS A 340 -8.37 -2.75 24.28
CA HIS A 340 -8.39 -1.60 23.36
C HIS A 340 -8.45 -0.28 24.14
N LEU A 341 -9.35 -0.19 25.12
CA LEU A 341 -9.46 0.99 25.99
C LEU A 341 -8.17 1.24 26.78
N PHE A 342 -7.55 0.20 27.34
CA PHE A 342 -6.28 0.31 28.05
C PHE A 342 -5.17 0.88 27.16
N ILE A 343 -5.00 0.32 25.96
CA ILE A 343 -4.01 0.77 24.97
C ILE A 343 -4.26 2.24 24.63
N ALA A 344 -5.49 2.61 24.27
CA ALA A 344 -5.84 3.99 23.90
C ALA A 344 -5.50 5.00 25.01
N LEU A 345 -5.85 4.67 26.26
CA LEU A 345 -5.63 5.54 27.41
C LEU A 345 -4.13 5.67 27.76
N GLU A 346 -3.36 4.58 27.73
CA GLU A 346 -1.93 4.63 28.04
C GLU A 346 -1.13 5.34 26.93
N LEU A 347 -1.49 5.15 25.65
CA LEU A 347 -0.89 5.91 24.55
C LEU A 347 -1.17 7.41 24.70
N LYS A 348 -2.41 7.79 25.01
CA LYS A 348 -2.79 9.18 25.29
C LYS A 348 -2.02 9.76 26.47
N ARG A 349 -1.88 9.01 27.57
CA ARG A 349 -1.10 9.43 28.75
C ARG A 349 0.37 9.67 28.41
N LEU A 350 0.94 8.82 27.56
CA LEU A 350 2.32 8.93 27.09
C LEU A 350 2.52 9.94 25.96
N LYS A 351 1.46 10.64 25.54
CA LYS A 351 1.46 11.62 24.44
C LYS A 351 1.88 11.01 23.09
N ILE A 352 1.54 9.75 22.88
CA ILE A 352 1.68 9.07 21.58
C ILE A 352 0.41 9.36 20.77
N ASN A 353 0.48 10.35 19.90
CA ASN A 353 -0.64 10.73 19.04
C ASN A 353 -0.70 9.78 17.83
N LEU A 354 -1.64 8.83 17.85
CA LEU A 354 -1.88 7.92 16.73
C LEU A 354 -2.80 8.53 15.67
N GLN A 355 -2.57 8.18 14.40
CA GLN A 355 -3.52 8.35 13.32
C GLN A 355 -4.35 7.09 13.09
N SER A 356 -3.81 5.92 13.44
CA SER A 356 -4.52 4.64 13.35
C SER A 356 -4.05 3.62 14.39
N LEU A 357 -4.93 2.68 14.71
CA LEU A 357 -4.66 1.52 15.54
C LEU A 357 -5.20 0.28 14.82
N ALA A 358 -4.34 -0.70 14.56
CA ALA A 358 -4.74 -2.01 14.03
C ALA A 358 -4.96 -2.97 15.20
N LEU A 359 -6.16 -3.54 15.27
CA LEU A 359 -6.56 -4.48 16.32
C LEU A 359 -6.68 -5.89 15.75
N ARG A 360 -6.55 -6.90 16.62
CA ARG A 360 -6.98 -8.26 16.28
C ARG A 360 -8.48 -8.38 16.48
N PHE A 361 -9.25 -8.37 15.40
CA PHE A 361 -10.70 -8.59 15.47
C PHE A 361 -11.04 -10.08 15.67
N VAL A 362 -12.28 -10.36 16.07
CA VAL A 362 -12.81 -11.73 16.15
C VAL A 362 -12.83 -12.41 14.78
N GLY A 363 -12.86 -13.74 14.79
CA GLY A 363 -12.73 -14.58 13.60
C GLY A 363 -11.31 -14.54 12.99
N ARG A 364 -11.19 -14.93 11.72
CA ARG A 364 -9.89 -15.04 11.03
C ARG A 364 -9.84 -14.17 9.78
N PHE A 365 -8.78 -13.37 9.71
CA PHE A 365 -8.45 -12.50 8.59
C PHE A 365 -7.29 -13.10 7.78
N GLU A 366 -7.49 -14.31 7.27
CA GLU A 366 -6.46 -14.97 6.47
C GLU A 366 -6.20 -14.22 5.15
N LYS A 367 -4.98 -14.33 4.65
CA LYS A 367 -4.59 -13.64 3.41
C LYS A 367 -5.32 -14.25 2.21
N ALA A 368 -5.60 -13.43 1.19
CA ALA A 368 -6.13 -13.81 -0.12
C ALA A 368 -7.57 -14.38 -0.19
N ILE A 369 -8.25 -14.52 0.94
CA ILE A 369 -9.61 -15.08 1.03
C ILE A 369 -10.55 -14.15 1.82
N ASP A 370 -11.84 -14.45 1.78
CA ASP A 370 -12.84 -13.76 2.60
C ASP A 370 -12.69 -14.12 4.09
N TYR A 371 -13.40 -13.39 4.95
CA TYR A 371 -13.45 -13.61 6.38
C TYR A 371 -13.98 -15.00 6.74
N ILE A 372 -13.40 -15.60 7.79
CA ILE A 372 -13.88 -16.84 8.38
C ILE A 372 -14.28 -16.59 9.84
N GLY A 373 -15.57 -16.70 10.13
CA GLY A 373 -16.12 -16.55 11.48
C GLY A 373 -17.58 -16.13 11.46
N ASP A 374 -18.10 -15.78 12.64
CA ASP A 374 -19.45 -15.26 12.80
C ASP A 374 -19.49 -13.76 12.43
N LEU A 375 -20.38 -13.40 11.50
CA LEU A 375 -20.56 -12.02 11.04
C LEU A 375 -21.29 -11.15 12.07
N GLU A 376 -22.24 -11.71 12.83
CA GLU A 376 -22.98 -11.01 13.87
C GLU A 376 -22.08 -10.71 15.07
N GLU A 377 -21.24 -11.68 15.45
CA GLU A 377 -20.23 -11.46 16.49
C GLU A 377 -19.22 -10.39 16.08
N PHE A 378 -18.75 -10.43 14.83
CA PHE A 378 -17.88 -9.39 14.29
C PHE A 378 -18.55 -8.02 14.32
N GLU A 379 -19.78 -7.89 13.80
CA GLU A 379 -20.52 -6.62 13.80
C GLU A 379 -20.64 -6.03 15.21
N ARG A 380 -21.11 -6.84 16.17
CA ARG A 380 -21.30 -6.42 17.56
C ARG A 380 -20.00 -5.93 18.20
N THR A 381 -18.91 -6.69 18.02
CA THR A 381 -17.62 -6.35 18.64
C THR A 381 -16.93 -5.18 17.93
N PHE A 382 -16.97 -5.14 16.59
CA PHE A 382 -16.42 -4.06 15.77
C PHE A 382 -17.09 -2.72 16.09
N GLN A 383 -18.42 -2.71 16.31
CA GLN A 383 -19.13 -1.51 16.76
C GLN A 383 -18.56 -0.96 18.07
N ILE A 384 -18.26 -1.82 19.05
CA ILE A 384 -17.65 -1.40 20.32
C ILE A 384 -16.26 -0.80 20.08
N HIS A 385 -15.42 -1.43 19.26
CA HIS A 385 -14.10 -0.88 18.92
C HIS A 385 -14.21 0.47 18.20
N ALA A 386 -15.14 0.63 17.27
CA ALA A 386 -15.37 1.90 16.58
C ALA A 386 -15.78 3.02 17.56
N LEU A 387 -16.65 2.72 18.52
CA LEU A 387 -17.03 3.69 19.55
C LEU A 387 -15.85 4.03 20.47
N ILE A 388 -15.03 3.07 20.87
CA ILE A 388 -13.81 3.34 21.67
C ILE A 388 -12.87 4.27 20.89
N ALA A 389 -12.61 3.99 19.62
CA ALA A 389 -11.73 4.81 18.77
C ALA A 389 -12.19 6.28 18.68
N ARG A 390 -13.51 6.50 18.63
CA ARG A 390 -14.10 7.85 18.62
C ARG A 390 -14.03 8.55 19.97
N ASN A 391 -14.33 7.84 21.05
CA ASN A 391 -14.44 8.43 22.39
C ASN A 391 -13.07 8.68 23.04
N PHE A 392 -12.11 7.78 22.81
CA PHE A 392 -10.80 7.79 23.47
C PHE A 392 -9.63 8.12 22.53
N GLY A 393 -9.90 8.29 21.24
CA GLY A 393 -8.95 8.83 20.26
C GLY A 393 -8.96 10.37 20.18
N PRO A 394 -8.97 10.96 18.96
CA PRO A 394 -9.36 10.34 17.69
C PRO A 394 -8.23 9.61 16.96
N TYR A 395 -8.51 8.41 16.45
CA TYR A 395 -7.68 7.65 15.51
C TYR A 395 -8.58 6.75 14.65
N LYS A 396 -8.04 6.29 13.52
CA LYS A 396 -8.71 5.35 12.62
C LYS A 396 -8.56 3.91 13.11
N LEU A 397 -9.51 3.05 12.78
CA LEU A 397 -9.32 1.60 12.84
C LEU A 397 -8.59 1.15 11.57
N SER A 398 -7.38 0.59 11.73
CA SER A 398 -6.62 0.02 10.63
C SER A 398 -6.98 -1.46 10.45
N ILE A 399 -7.41 -1.82 9.25
CA ILE A 399 -7.84 -3.18 8.90
C ILE A 399 -6.70 -3.83 8.12
N HIS A 400 -5.88 -4.57 8.85
CA HIS A 400 -4.81 -5.39 8.30
C HIS A 400 -5.36 -6.65 7.66
N SER A 401 -4.61 -7.22 6.70
CA SER A 401 -5.11 -8.31 5.85
C SER A 401 -6.47 -8.00 5.21
N GLY A 402 -6.72 -6.72 4.97
CA GLY A 402 -8.05 -6.20 4.67
C GLY A 402 -8.53 -6.52 3.26
N SER A 403 -7.65 -6.96 2.36
CA SER A 403 -8.06 -7.38 1.01
C SER A 403 -8.95 -8.62 1.01
N ASP A 404 -9.88 -8.65 0.06
CA ASP A 404 -10.81 -9.73 -0.23
C ASP A 404 -11.83 -10.06 0.88
N LYS A 405 -11.94 -9.23 1.92
CA LYS A 405 -12.91 -9.39 3.04
C LYS A 405 -14.30 -8.87 2.67
N PHE A 406 -14.82 -9.30 1.52
CA PHE A 406 -16.04 -8.75 0.92
C PHE A 406 -17.27 -8.89 1.82
N SER A 407 -17.39 -9.98 2.57
CA SER A 407 -18.47 -10.18 3.55
C SER A 407 -18.49 -9.13 4.67
N LEU A 408 -17.32 -8.61 5.06
CA LEU A 408 -17.18 -7.63 6.15
C LEU A 408 -17.37 -6.18 5.69
N TYR A 409 -17.15 -5.88 4.42
CA TYR A 409 -17.16 -4.50 3.92
C TYR A 409 -18.48 -3.76 4.16
N PRO A 410 -19.68 -4.34 3.95
CA PRO A 410 -20.93 -3.66 4.27
C PRO A 410 -21.07 -3.31 5.75
N ILE A 411 -20.63 -4.20 6.64
CA ILE A 411 -20.66 -4.01 8.10
C ILE A 411 -19.70 -2.88 8.49
N MET A 412 -18.43 -3.00 8.07
CA MET A 412 -17.39 -2.03 8.39
C MET A 412 -17.72 -0.63 7.83
N GLY A 413 -18.22 -0.57 6.61
CA GLY A 413 -18.63 0.67 5.95
C GLY A 413 -19.76 1.38 6.68
N ARG A 414 -20.79 0.63 7.08
CA ARG A 414 -21.93 1.15 7.85
C ARG A 414 -21.53 1.70 9.22
N ILE A 415 -20.62 1.01 9.91
CA ILE A 415 -20.26 1.31 11.31
C ILE A 415 -19.18 2.39 11.41
N ALA A 416 -18.15 2.33 10.54
CA ALA A 416 -16.92 3.08 10.72
C ALA A 416 -16.27 3.56 9.41
N GLY A 417 -17.00 3.60 8.28
CA GLY A 417 -16.45 3.97 6.97
C GLY A 417 -15.60 5.27 6.97
N ASP A 418 -15.98 6.27 7.75
CA ASP A 418 -15.28 7.55 7.89
C ASP A 418 -13.97 7.49 8.71
N ILE A 419 -13.73 6.41 9.47
CA ILE A 419 -12.53 6.23 10.30
C ILE A 419 -11.80 4.90 10.00
N ILE A 420 -11.92 4.37 8.79
CA ILE A 420 -11.19 3.15 8.38
C ILE A 420 -9.92 3.49 7.60
N HIS A 421 -8.84 2.77 7.93
CA HIS A 421 -7.70 2.58 7.06
C HIS A 421 -7.67 1.12 6.58
N LEU A 422 -8.01 0.86 5.32
CA LEU A 422 -8.04 -0.50 4.75
C LEU A 422 -6.69 -0.84 4.11
N LYS A 423 -5.94 -1.83 4.64
CA LYS A 423 -4.65 -2.22 4.05
C LYS A 423 -4.77 -3.42 3.10
N THR A 424 -4.42 -3.19 1.84
CA THR A 424 -4.26 -4.24 0.81
C THR A 424 -2.81 -4.30 0.36
N SER A 425 -2.34 -5.46 -0.13
CA SER A 425 -1.00 -5.60 -0.72
C SER A 425 -0.94 -6.80 -1.65
N GLY A 426 -0.96 -8.02 -1.10
CA GLY A 426 -0.73 -9.22 -1.89
C GLY A 426 -1.80 -9.56 -2.93
N THR A 427 -3.01 -8.99 -2.82
CA THR A 427 -4.01 -9.15 -3.88
C THR A 427 -3.56 -8.53 -5.21
N SER A 428 -2.81 -7.41 -5.21
CA SER A 428 -2.22 -6.84 -6.42
C SER A 428 -1.24 -7.80 -7.10
N TYR A 429 -0.53 -8.61 -6.31
CA TYR A 429 0.35 -9.66 -6.83
C TYR A 429 -0.46 -10.80 -7.47
N LEU A 430 -1.54 -11.25 -6.84
CA LEU A 430 -2.43 -12.28 -7.43
C LEU A 430 -3.06 -11.81 -8.75
N GLU A 431 -3.50 -10.55 -8.81
CA GLU A 431 -4.03 -9.96 -10.04
C GLU A 431 -2.96 -9.78 -11.13
N SER A 432 -1.68 -9.63 -10.75
CA SER A 432 -0.57 -9.69 -11.70
C SER A 432 -0.41 -11.09 -12.29
N LEU A 433 -0.55 -12.13 -11.45
CA LEU A 433 -0.50 -13.51 -11.91
C LEU A 433 -1.67 -13.88 -12.83
N ARG A 434 -2.83 -13.22 -12.74
CA ARG A 434 -3.92 -13.40 -13.73
C ARG A 434 -3.47 -13.04 -15.14
N ILE A 435 -2.74 -11.94 -15.28
CA ILE A 435 -2.18 -11.54 -16.59
C ILE A 435 -1.16 -12.57 -17.07
N VAL A 436 -0.35 -13.14 -16.18
CA VAL A 436 0.58 -14.20 -16.53
C VAL A 436 -0.16 -15.46 -16.97
N ALA A 437 -1.17 -15.92 -16.23
CA ALA A 437 -1.97 -17.09 -16.60
C ALA A 437 -2.62 -16.95 -17.99
N ARG A 438 -3.10 -15.76 -18.36
CA ARG A 438 -3.74 -15.50 -19.65
C ARG A 438 -2.79 -15.43 -20.84
N HIS A 439 -1.55 -14.95 -20.63
CA HIS A 439 -0.65 -14.57 -21.73
C HIS A 439 0.68 -15.32 -21.77
N ASP A 440 1.06 -15.99 -20.67
CA ASP A 440 2.21 -16.88 -20.58
C ASP A 440 1.85 -18.06 -19.65
N PRO A 441 0.95 -18.97 -20.09
CA PRO A 441 0.48 -20.09 -19.28
C PRO A 441 1.62 -21.04 -18.89
N SER A 442 2.66 -21.17 -19.73
CA SER A 442 3.87 -21.91 -19.38
C SER A 442 4.55 -21.33 -18.13
N LEU A 443 4.83 -20.03 -18.13
CA LEU A 443 5.39 -19.36 -16.95
C LEU A 443 4.47 -19.50 -15.73
N PHE A 444 3.15 -19.40 -15.92
CA PHE A 444 2.21 -19.54 -14.80
C PHE A 444 2.27 -20.94 -14.18
N ARG A 445 2.36 -22.00 -14.98
CA ARG A 445 2.53 -23.39 -14.49
C ARG A 445 3.82 -23.55 -13.69
N GLU A 446 4.92 -22.99 -14.18
CA GLU A 446 6.20 -22.99 -13.46
C GLU A 446 6.08 -22.28 -12.10
N ILE A 447 5.38 -21.14 -12.05
CA ILE A 447 5.11 -20.38 -10.82
C ILE A 447 4.27 -21.19 -9.84
N VAL A 448 3.19 -21.84 -10.30
CA VAL A 448 2.32 -22.68 -9.47
C VAL A 448 3.13 -23.82 -8.86
N LYS A 449 3.87 -24.57 -9.69
CA LYS A 449 4.69 -25.68 -9.25
C LYS A 449 5.71 -25.24 -8.19
N PHE A 450 6.46 -24.19 -8.47
CA PHE A 450 7.46 -23.66 -7.53
C PHE A 450 6.82 -23.13 -6.23
N SER A 451 5.61 -22.57 -6.32
CA SER A 451 4.86 -22.12 -5.15
C SER A 451 4.46 -23.28 -4.25
N ILE A 452 3.96 -24.38 -4.82
CA ILE A 452 3.62 -25.60 -4.06
C ILE A 452 4.86 -26.15 -3.35
N GLU A 453 5.99 -26.25 -4.07
CA GLU A 453 7.26 -26.75 -3.53
C GLU A 453 7.83 -25.85 -2.42
N SER A 454 7.62 -24.54 -2.51
CA SER A 454 8.13 -23.55 -1.54
C SER A 454 7.18 -23.28 -0.37
N PHE A 455 5.96 -23.84 -0.41
CA PHE A 455 4.85 -23.40 0.45
C PHE A 455 5.14 -23.58 1.94
N GLU A 456 5.60 -24.75 2.37
CA GLU A 456 5.86 -25.04 3.80
C GLU A 456 6.89 -24.09 4.40
N LYS A 457 7.94 -23.77 3.63
CA LYS A 457 8.96 -22.80 4.05
C LYS A 457 8.37 -21.39 4.19
N ASP A 458 7.58 -20.95 3.20
CA ASP A 458 7.10 -19.58 3.14
C ASP A 458 5.90 -19.32 4.07
N LYS A 459 5.14 -20.37 4.40
CA LYS A 459 4.02 -20.38 5.35
C LYS A 459 4.44 -20.08 6.78
N ALA A 460 5.68 -20.37 7.17
CA ALA A 460 6.15 -20.22 8.56
C ALA A 460 5.93 -18.82 9.17
N SER A 461 5.74 -17.78 8.36
CA SER A 461 5.44 -16.41 8.82
C SER A 461 4.01 -15.94 8.52
N TYR A 462 3.10 -16.83 8.16
CA TYR A 462 1.73 -16.53 7.78
C TYR A 462 0.76 -17.52 8.42
N HIS A 463 -0.33 -16.99 8.97
CA HIS A 463 -1.43 -17.80 9.45
C HIS A 463 -2.43 -18.06 8.31
N VAL A 464 -2.31 -19.23 7.67
CA VAL A 464 -3.22 -19.72 6.61
C VAL A 464 -3.57 -21.19 6.82
N SER A 465 -4.81 -21.58 6.51
CA SER A 465 -5.31 -22.94 6.76
C SER A 465 -5.18 -23.92 5.59
N VAL A 466 -4.72 -23.48 4.41
CA VAL A 466 -4.64 -24.33 3.22
C VAL A 466 -3.70 -25.53 3.39
N ASP A 467 -4.15 -26.67 2.84
CA ASP A 467 -3.37 -27.89 2.60
C ASP A 467 -2.86 -27.87 1.14
N PRO A 468 -1.53 -27.76 0.90
CA PRO A 468 -0.97 -27.70 -0.45
C PRO A 468 -1.13 -29.01 -1.23
N THR A 469 -1.39 -30.14 -0.58
CA THR A 469 -1.55 -31.44 -1.25
C THR A 469 -2.82 -31.54 -2.10
N GLN A 470 -3.79 -30.65 -1.83
CA GLN A 470 -5.04 -30.53 -2.58
C GLN A 470 -4.89 -29.74 -3.89
N ALA A 471 -3.72 -29.14 -4.14
CA ALA A 471 -3.48 -28.38 -5.35
C ALA A 471 -3.51 -29.28 -6.58
N PRO A 472 -4.36 -28.99 -7.60
CA PRO A 472 -4.30 -29.71 -8.86
C PRO A 472 -2.89 -29.60 -9.45
N PRO A 473 -2.32 -30.66 -10.05
CA PRO A 473 -1.06 -30.54 -10.77
C PRO A 473 -1.23 -29.58 -11.95
N PRO A 474 -0.42 -28.51 -12.06
CA PRO A 474 -0.62 -27.48 -13.08
C PRO A 474 -0.75 -28.08 -14.47
N GLU A 475 0.10 -29.03 -14.84
CA GLU A 475 0.22 -29.75 -16.12
C GLU A 475 -1.07 -30.47 -16.54
N LYS A 476 -1.97 -30.78 -15.60
CA LYS A 476 -3.26 -31.42 -15.89
C LYS A 476 -4.41 -30.42 -16.08
N VAL A 477 -4.20 -29.15 -15.80
CA VAL A 477 -5.19 -28.08 -15.97
C VAL A 477 -5.01 -27.47 -17.36
N PRO A 478 -6.05 -27.40 -18.22
CA PRO A 478 -5.99 -26.69 -19.51
C PRO A 478 -5.68 -25.20 -19.35
N ASP A 479 -5.02 -24.59 -20.34
CA ASP A 479 -4.57 -23.18 -20.29
C ASP A 479 -5.72 -22.23 -19.94
N GLU A 480 -6.88 -22.41 -20.59
CA GLU A 480 -8.08 -21.60 -20.39
C GLU A 480 -8.69 -21.71 -18.99
N ARG A 481 -8.34 -22.75 -18.22
CA ARG A 481 -8.82 -22.98 -16.84
C ARG A 481 -7.78 -22.65 -15.77
N LEU A 482 -6.56 -22.24 -16.14
CA LEU A 482 -5.50 -21.93 -15.17
C LEU A 482 -5.91 -20.80 -14.23
N GLU A 483 -6.45 -19.70 -14.78
CA GLU A 483 -6.88 -18.57 -13.96
C GLU A 483 -8.01 -18.96 -13.00
N GLU A 484 -9.04 -19.66 -13.50
CA GLU A 484 -10.16 -20.10 -12.68
C GLU A 484 -9.67 -21.02 -11.56
N THR A 485 -8.88 -22.03 -11.91
CA THR A 485 -8.42 -23.08 -10.99
C THR A 485 -7.55 -22.52 -9.88
N TYR A 486 -6.64 -21.59 -10.17
CA TYR A 486 -5.63 -21.16 -9.19
C TYR A 486 -5.86 -19.78 -8.60
N LEU A 487 -6.62 -18.90 -9.28
CA LEU A 487 -6.79 -17.50 -8.86
C LEU A 487 -8.23 -17.18 -8.44
N ASN A 488 -9.21 -18.04 -8.72
CA ASN A 488 -10.57 -17.93 -8.16
C ASN A 488 -10.84 -18.93 -7.02
N ASN A 489 -10.03 -19.97 -6.88
CA ASN A 489 -10.11 -20.89 -5.74
C ASN A 489 -9.35 -20.31 -4.53
N ASN A 490 -9.98 -20.35 -3.36
CA ASN A 490 -9.46 -19.76 -2.13
C ASN A 490 -8.13 -20.40 -1.68
N GLU A 491 -8.08 -21.72 -1.65
CA GLU A 491 -6.92 -22.49 -1.22
C GLU A 491 -5.71 -22.18 -2.12
N MET A 492 -5.91 -22.23 -3.44
CA MET A 492 -4.84 -21.96 -4.40
C MET A 492 -4.35 -20.52 -4.36
N ARG A 493 -5.27 -19.56 -4.16
CA ARG A 493 -4.90 -18.16 -3.95
C ARG A 493 -4.01 -17.99 -2.74
N GLN A 494 -4.26 -18.70 -1.64
CA GLN A 494 -3.42 -18.64 -0.44
C GLN A 494 -2.01 -19.15 -0.71
N ILE A 495 -1.86 -20.28 -1.42
CA ILE A 495 -0.55 -20.83 -1.79
C ILE A 495 0.25 -19.79 -2.57
N LEU A 496 -0.32 -19.24 -3.65
CA LEU A 496 0.33 -18.22 -4.48
C LEU A 496 0.63 -16.94 -3.70
N HIS A 497 -0.29 -16.51 -2.83
CA HIS A 497 -0.12 -15.28 -2.07
C HIS A 497 1.06 -15.34 -1.09
N VAL A 498 1.23 -16.48 -0.41
CA VAL A 498 2.27 -16.71 0.60
C VAL A 498 3.66 -16.78 -0.05
N THR A 499 3.76 -17.39 -1.23
CA THR A 499 5.02 -17.72 -1.90
C THR A 499 5.59 -16.61 -2.79
N PHE A 500 4.93 -15.44 -2.84
CA PHE A 500 5.36 -14.30 -3.66
C PHE A 500 6.84 -13.93 -3.47
N GLY A 501 7.35 -14.06 -2.24
CA GLY A 501 8.75 -13.77 -1.91
C GLY A 501 9.67 -14.68 -2.70
N SER A 502 9.50 -15.99 -2.53
CA SER A 502 10.29 -17.00 -3.25
C SER A 502 10.16 -16.86 -4.76
N ILE A 503 8.97 -16.57 -5.30
CA ILE A 503 8.80 -16.33 -6.74
C ILE A 503 9.55 -15.08 -7.22
N LEU A 504 9.47 -13.97 -6.49
CA LEU A 504 10.08 -12.71 -6.88
C LEU A 504 11.58 -12.62 -6.53
N SER A 505 12.11 -13.57 -5.75
CA SER A 505 13.53 -13.64 -5.38
C SER A 505 14.28 -14.83 -5.96
N ALA A 506 13.60 -15.79 -6.60
CA ALA A 506 14.24 -16.99 -7.15
C ALA A 506 15.28 -16.62 -8.23
N ARG A 507 16.49 -17.17 -8.09
CA ARG A 507 17.61 -16.98 -9.02
C ARG A 507 18.15 -18.32 -9.50
N GLY A 508 18.51 -18.38 -10.78
CA GLY A 508 19.21 -19.52 -11.36
C GLY A 508 20.71 -19.50 -11.03
N GLU A 509 21.43 -20.53 -11.43
CA GLU A 509 22.89 -20.66 -11.19
C GLU A 509 23.69 -19.50 -11.79
N ASN A 510 23.21 -18.89 -12.87
CA ASN A 510 23.81 -17.72 -13.51
C ASN A 510 23.50 -16.38 -12.82
N GLY A 511 22.83 -16.40 -11.66
CA GLY A 511 22.44 -15.22 -10.89
C GLY A 511 21.25 -14.42 -11.44
N LYS A 512 20.68 -14.80 -12.59
CA LYS A 512 19.50 -14.14 -13.17
C LYS A 512 18.23 -14.58 -12.45
N TRP A 513 17.23 -13.68 -12.42
CA TRP A 513 15.92 -14.00 -11.88
C TRP A 513 15.23 -15.07 -12.71
N ILE A 514 14.65 -16.08 -12.05
CA ILE A 514 13.94 -17.17 -12.71
C ILE A 514 12.57 -16.67 -13.22
N PHE A 515 11.80 -16.02 -12.35
CA PHE A 515 10.43 -15.59 -12.66
C PHE A 515 10.27 -14.08 -12.81
N LYS A 516 10.92 -13.29 -11.94
CA LYS A 516 10.68 -11.83 -11.81
C LYS A 516 10.70 -11.08 -13.13
N ASP A 517 11.74 -11.28 -13.95
CA ASP A 517 11.90 -10.55 -15.21
C ASP A 517 10.85 -10.98 -16.26
N ARG A 518 10.52 -12.28 -16.32
CA ARG A 518 9.49 -12.80 -17.22
C ARG A 518 8.10 -12.30 -16.82
N ILE A 519 7.78 -12.26 -15.51
CA ILE A 519 6.55 -11.67 -14.99
C ILE A 519 6.46 -10.20 -15.42
N LYS A 520 7.49 -9.38 -15.10
CA LYS A 520 7.49 -7.95 -15.46
C LYS A 520 7.36 -7.72 -16.96
N LYS A 521 8.01 -8.56 -17.78
CA LYS A 521 7.89 -8.52 -19.24
C LYS A 521 6.44 -8.75 -19.69
N THR A 522 5.79 -9.82 -19.23
CA THR A 522 4.39 -10.13 -19.58
C THR A 522 3.44 -9.02 -19.16
N LEU A 523 3.64 -8.45 -17.97
CA LEU A 523 2.85 -7.30 -17.50
C LEU A 523 3.04 -6.05 -18.38
N LEU A 524 4.26 -5.77 -18.86
CA LEU A 524 4.53 -4.63 -19.76
C LEU A 524 4.03 -4.85 -21.19
N ASP A 525 4.03 -6.10 -21.67
CA ASP A 525 3.48 -6.49 -22.97
C ASP A 525 1.93 -6.41 -22.98
N ARG A 526 1.31 -6.43 -21.80
CA ARG A 526 -0.15 -6.34 -21.56
C ARG A 526 -0.54 -5.22 -20.61
N GLU A 527 0.22 -4.12 -20.65
CA GLU A 527 0.17 -3.02 -19.69
C GLU A 527 -1.24 -2.44 -19.45
N GLU A 528 -2.02 -2.17 -20.50
CA GLU A 528 -3.37 -1.60 -20.33
C GLU A 528 -4.37 -2.62 -19.76
N GLU A 529 -4.26 -3.89 -20.14
CA GLU A 529 -5.09 -4.95 -19.55
C GLU A 529 -4.73 -5.13 -18.07
N TYR A 530 -3.44 -5.17 -17.75
CA TYR A 530 -2.95 -5.27 -16.38
C TYR A 530 -3.49 -4.14 -15.51
N TYR A 531 -3.38 -2.87 -15.96
CA TYR A 531 -3.93 -1.74 -15.22
C TYR A 531 -5.45 -1.81 -15.07
N LYS A 532 -6.16 -2.33 -16.07
CA LYS A 532 -7.61 -2.55 -15.99
C LYS A 532 -7.98 -3.61 -14.94
N VAL A 533 -7.26 -4.74 -14.91
CA VAL A 533 -7.49 -5.82 -13.94
C VAL A 533 -7.25 -5.32 -12.51
N ILE A 534 -6.10 -4.67 -12.26
CA ILE A 534 -5.80 -4.05 -10.96
C ILE A 534 -6.89 -3.02 -10.60
N SER A 535 -7.26 -2.16 -11.54
CA SER A 535 -8.25 -1.11 -11.31
C SER A 535 -9.62 -1.70 -10.95
N MET A 536 -10.09 -2.73 -11.64
CA MET A 536 -11.36 -3.37 -11.37
C MET A 536 -11.37 -4.03 -9.98
N HIS A 537 -10.29 -4.73 -9.65
CA HIS A 537 -10.19 -5.46 -8.39
C HIS A 537 -10.17 -4.51 -7.17
N ILE A 538 -9.32 -3.47 -7.21
CA ILE A 538 -9.25 -2.47 -6.12
C ILE A 538 -10.51 -1.60 -6.06
N ARG A 539 -11.11 -1.27 -7.21
CA ARG A 539 -12.39 -0.53 -7.23
C ARG A 539 -13.49 -1.31 -6.52
N LYS A 540 -13.57 -2.63 -6.71
CA LYS A 540 -14.51 -3.49 -6.00
C LYS A 540 -14.36 -3.36 -4.48
N HIS A 541 -13.12 -3.32 -3.97
CA HIS A 541 -12.87 -3.11 -2.54
C HIS A 541 -13.39 -1.77 -2.05
N ILE A 542 -13.07 -0.69 -2.78
CA ILE A 542 -13.46 0.67 -2.41
C ILE A 542 -14.99 0.81 -2.42
N GLU A 543 -15.65 0.36 -3.48
CA GLU A 543 -17.11 0.47 -3.63
C GLU A 543 -17.88 -0.43 -2.67
N SER A 544 -17.36 -1.61 -2.33
CA SER A 544 -18.01 -2.48 -1.35
C SER A 544 -17.92 -1.93 0.08
N LEU A 545 -16.84 -1.23 0.43
CA LEU A 545 -16.62 -0.69 1.78
C LEU A 545 -17.23 0.71 1.96
N TRP A 546 -16.95 1.64 1.06
CA TRP A 546 -17.42 3.02 1.16
C TRP A 546 -18.60 3.28 0.23
N GLN A 547 -19.65 2.48 0.38
CA GLN A 547 -20.88 2.66 -0.38
C GLN A 547 -21.43 4.08 -0.18
N ILE A 548 -21.89 4.68 -1.27
CA ILE A 548 -22.64 5.93 -1.22
C ILE A 548 -24.02 5.55 -0.72
N LYS A 549 -24.41 6.05 0.45
CA LYS A 549 -25.80 5.98 0.88
C LYS A 549 -26.59 6.91 -0.04
N ASP A 550 -27.48 6.33 -0.85
CA ASP A 550 -28.51 7.09 -1.57
C ASP A 550 -29.42 7.86 -0.60
#